data_AF-A0A530YE98-F1
#
_entry.id   AF-A0A530YE98-F1
#
_cell.length_a   1.000
_cell.length_b   1.000
_cell.length_c   1.000
_cell.angle_alpha   90.00
_cell.angle_beta   90.00
_cell.angle_gamma   90.00
#
_symmetry.space_group_name_H-M   'P 1'
#
loop_
_entity.id
_entity.type
_entity.pdbx_description
1 polymer ?
#
loop_
_entity_poly.entity_id
_entity_poly.type
_entity_poly.pdbx_seq_one_letter_code
_entity_poly.pdbx_strand_id
1 'polypeptide(L)'
;MTDRVEIAGLRIARELYDFVVNEALRGTGIAADAFWTGFSAIVDDLAPKNRALLAKRDALQGQIDRWYRDNGAPSDMEAYRDFLREIGYLVPEGPAFSVTTDNVDPEISVVAGPQLVVPVMNARYALNAANARWGSLYDALYGTDAIPET
;
A
#
# COMPACT_ATOMS: atom_id res chain seq x y z
N MET A 1 20.11 -22.63 1.90
CA MET A 1 20.64 -21.35 2.43
C MET A 1 20.55 -20.33 1.31
N THR A 2 19.91 -19.19 1.53
CA THR A 2 19.81 -18.12 0.52
C THR A 2 21.16 -17.43 0.42
N ASP A 3 21.77 -17.44 -0.77
CA ASP A 3 23.00 -16.70 -1.06
C ASP A 3 22.75 -15.19 -0.91
N ARG A 4 23.67 -14.48 -0.26
CA ARG A 4 23.53 -13.05 0.06
C ARG A 4 24.78 -12.26 -0.30
N VAL A 5 24.54 -11.03 -0.72
CA VAL A 5 25.56 -10.01 -0.98
C VAL A 5 25.55 -9.02 0.18
N GLU A 6 26.74 -8.73 0.73
CA GLU A 6 26.92 -7.65 1.70
C GLU A 6 27.26 -6.35 0.95
N ILE A 7 26.42 -5.32 1.12
CA ILE A 7 26.62 -4.01 0.50
C ILE A 7 26.03 -2.91 1.40
N ALA A 8 26.79 -1.83 1.61
CA ALA A 8 26.37 -0.69 2.43
C ALA A 8 25.82 -1.08 3.82
N GLY A 9 26.35 -2.14 4.44
CA GLY A 9 25.89 -2.66 5.74
C GLY A 9 24.64 -3.56 5.69
N LEU A 10 24.05 -3.77 4.50
CA LEU A 10 22.90 -4.65 4.28
C LEU A 10 23.34 -6.05 3.83
N ARG A 11 22.50 -7.05 4.14
CA ARG A 11 22.63 -8.43 3.64
C ARG A 11 21.48 -8.77 2.70
N ILE A 12 21.70 -8.61 1.41
CA ILE A 12 20.66 -8.67 0.37
C ILE A 12 20.71 -10.03 -0.32
N ALA A 13 19.54 -10.63 -0.61
CA ALA A 13 19.51 -11.87 -1.39
C ALA A 13 20.14 -11.63 -2.78
N ARG A 14 21.00 -12.55 -3.24
CA ARG A 14 21.72 -12.38 -4.51
C ARG A 14 20.78 -12.16 -5.69
N GLU A 15 19.68 -12.90 -5.76
CA GLU A 15 18.67 -12.76 -6.82
C GLU A 15 18.10 -11.34 -6.92
N LEU A 16 17.84 -10.69 -5.78
CA LEU A 16 17.34 -9.32 -5.75
C LEU A 16 18.43 -8.32 -6.13
N TYR A 17 19.66 -8.53 -5.64
CA TYR A 17 20.79 -7.67 -6.00
C TYR A 17 21.03 -7.69 -7.51
N ASP A 18 21.12 -8.87 -8.11
CA ASP A 18 21.39 -9.04 -9.53
C ASP A 18 20.26 -8.48 -10.39
N PHE A 19 19.00 -8.69 -10.00
CA PHE A 19 17.84 -8.09 -10.68
C PHE A 19 17.91 -6.56 -10.67
N VAL A 20 18.17 -5.96 -9.51
CA VAL A 20 18.22 -4.49 -9.40
C VAL A 20 19.34 -3.92 -10.26
N VAL A 21 20.54 -4.50 -10.18
CA VAL A 21 21.72 -3.97 -10.87
C VAL A 21 21.66 -4.20 -12.37
N ASN A 22 21.25 -5.39 -12.81
CA ASN A 22 21.34 -5.79 -14.22
C ASN A 22 20.08 -5.45 -15.03
N GLU A 23 18.92 -5.31 -14.37
CA GLU A 23 17.64 -5.09 -15.03
C GLU A 23 17.00 -3.75 -14.62
N ALA A 24 16.73 -3.54 -13.33
CA ALA A 24 15.91 -2.41 -12.88
C ALA A 24 16.61 -1.04 -13.00
N LEU A 25 17.91 -0.95 -12.72
CA LEU A 25 18.65 0.32 -12.78
C LEU A 25 19.06 0.72 -14.21
N ARG A 26 19.01 -0.22 -15.16
CA ARG A 26 19.45 0.03 -16.53
C ARG A 26 18.60 1.12 -17.18
N GLY A 27 19.24 2.17 -17.69
CA GLY A 27 18.56 3.29 -18.36
C GLY A 27 18.02 4.38 -17.42
N THR A 28 18.14 4.20 -16.10
CA THR A 28 17.69 5.20 -15.12
C THR A 28 18.69 6.35 -14.90
N GLY A 29 19.95 6.15 -15.26
CA GLY A 29 21.05 7.09 -14.98
C GLY A 29 21.58 7.03 -13.53
N ILE A 30 21.07 6.12 -12.69
CA ILE A 30 21.46 5.96 -11.29
C ILE A 30 22.55 4.89 -11.18
N ALA A 31 23.67 5.21 -10.51
CA ALA A 31 24.72 4.24 -10.23
C ALA A 31 24.30 3.27 -9.11
N ALA A 32 24.63 1.98 -9.25
CA ALA A 32 24.28 0.94 -8.28
C ALA A 32 24.78 1.25 -6.86
N ASP A 33 26.02 1.71 -6.71
CA ASP A 33 26.59 2.05 -5.40
C ASP A 33 25.83 3.22 -4.74
N ALA A 34 25.44 4.22 -5.52
CA ALA A 34 24.65 5.35 -5.04
C ALA A 34 23.24 4.90 -4.60
N PHE A 35 22.61 4.03 -5.39
CA PHE A 35 21.32 3.44 -5.05
C PHE A 35 21.38 2.67 -3.74
N TRP A 36 22.31 1.72 -3.58
CA TRP A 36 22.38 0.87 -2.39
C TRP A 36 22.80 1.63 -1.13
N THR A 37 23.69 2.60 -1.26
CA THR A 37 24.06 3.49 -0.15
C THR A 37 22.87 4.34 0.29
N GLY A 38 22.15 4.95 -0.65
CA GLY A 38 20.95 5.73 -0.35
C GLY A 38 19.84 4.88 0.27
N PHE A 39 19.59 3.69 -0.28
CA PHE A 39 18.61 2.75 0.27
C PHE A 39 18.96 2.33 1.70
N SER A 40 20.23 2.02 1.98
CA SER A 40 20.68 1.65 3.32
C SER A 40 20.43 2.78 4.33
N ALA A 41 20.78 4.02 3.98
CA ALA A 41 20.52 5.19 4.83
C ALA A 41 19.02 5.39 5.12
N ILE A 42 18.16 5.16 4.12
CA ILE A 42 16.69 5.23 4.29
C ILE A 42 16.20 4.12 5.23
N VAL A 43 16.70 2.88 5.06
CA VAL A 43 16.34 1.76 5.92
C VAL A 43 16.74 2.05 7.37
N ASP A 44 17.95 2.55 7.59
CA ASP A 44 18.45 2.87 8.94
C ASP A 44 17.61 3.97 9.62
N ASP A 45 17.22 5.02 8.90
CA ASP A 45 16.39 6.11 9.47
C ASP A 45 14.92 5.71 9.66
N LEU A 46 14.33 4.99 8.69
CA LEU A 46 12.87 4.78 8.64
C LEU A 46 12.41 3.43 9.19
N ALA A 47 13.25 2.40 9.22
CA ALA A 47 12.84 1.09 9.75
C ALA A 47 12.43 1.14 11.23
N PRO A 48 13.13 1.85 12.13
CA PRO A 48 12.69 2.00 13.53
C PRO A 48 11.33 2.71 13.64
N LYS A 49 11.11 3.76 12.84
CA LYS A 49 9.84 4.51 12.79
C LYS A 49 8.70 3.60 12.30
N ASN A 50 8.93 2.81 11.25
CA ASN A 50 7.95 1.86 10.72
C ASN A 50 7.57 0.79 11.77
N ARG A 51 8.55 0.21 12.46
CA ARG A 51 8.27 -0.73 13.57
C ARG A 51 7.44 -0.09 14.70
N ALA A 52 7.74 1.17 15.05
CA ALA A 52 6.96 1.90 16.05
C ALA A 52 5.51 2.15 15.59
N LEU A 53 5.28 2.40 14.30
CA LEU A 53 3.94 2.54 13.74
C LEU A 53 3.14 1.23 13.82
N LEU A 54 3.77 0.08 13.56
CA LEU A 54 3.12 -1.23 13.73
C LEU A 54 2.80 -1.50 15.20
N ALA A 55 3.75 -1.27 16.10
CA ALA A 55 3.51 -1.41 17.54
C ALA A 55 2.38 -0.49 18.05
N LYS A 56 2.25 0.72 17.48
CA LYS A 56 1.14 1.62 17.79
C LYS A 56 -0.21 1.02 17.35
N ARG A 57 -0.28 0.37 16.19
CA ARG A 57 -1.50 -0.31 15.74
C ARG A 57 -1.88 -1.45 16.70
N ASP A 58 -0.91 -2.28 17.07
CA ASP A 58 -1.13 -3.39 18.00
C ASP A 58 -1.58 -2.90 19.38
N ALA A 59 -0.98 -1.80 19.87
CA ALA A 59 -1.36 -1.19 21.14
C ALA A 59 -2.79 -0.61 21.11
N LEU A 60 -3.18 0.03 20.01
CA LEU A 60 -4.54 0.54 19.83
C LEU A 60 -5.56 -0.61 19.76
N GLN A 61 -5.30 -1.63 18.94
CA GLN A 61 -6.18 -2.78 18.83
C GLN A 61 -6.31 -3.51 20.17
N GLY A 62 -5.20 -3.73 20.89
CA GLY A 62 -5.23 -4.38 22.20
C GLY A 62 -6.01 -3.59 23.27
N GLN A 63 -6.04 -2.26 23.18
CA GLN A 63 -6.89 -1.42 24.05
C GLN A 63 -8.37 -1.57 23.68
N ILE A 64 -8.71 -1.54 22.39
CA ILE A 64 -10.07 -1.75 21.89
C ILE A 64 -10.57 -3.15 22.30
N ASP A 65 -9.78 -4.19 22.09
CA ASP A 65 -10.11 -5.56 22.47
C ASP A 65 -10.34 -5.73 23.97
N ARG A 66 -9.58 -5.01 24.81
CA ARG A 66 -9.81 -4.97 26.27
C ARG A 66 -11.13 -4.30 26.59
N TRP A 67 -11.39 -3.14 25.98
CA TRP A 67 -12.63 -2.41 26.18
C TRP A 67 -13.86 -3.29 25.87
N TYR A 68 -13.87 -4.00 24.74
CA TYR A 68 -14.97 -4.90 24.38
C TYR A 68 -15.10 -6.11 25.31
N ARG A 69 -14.00 -6.64 25.86
CA ARG A 69 -14.04 -7.74 26.84
C ARG A 69 -14.63 -7.30 28.17
N ASP A 70 -14.29 -6.09 28.62
CA ASP A 70 -14.71 -5.58 29.92
C ASP A 70 -16.14 -5.00 29.89
N ASN A 71 -16.58 -4.49 28.73
CA ASN A 71 -17.85 -3.75 28.60
C ASN A 71 -18.88 -4.43 27.67
N GLY A 72 -18.48 -5.44 26.89
CA GLY A 72 -19.33 -6.02 25.85
C GLY A 72 -19.50 -5.09 24.64
N ALA A 73 -20.61 -5.25 23.90
CA ALA A 73 -20.95 -4.34 22.81
C ALA A 73 -21.33 -2.95 23.37
N PRO A 74 -20.87 -1.83 22.77
CA PRO A 74 -21.20 -0.50 23.26
C PRO A 74 -22.70 -0.24 23.26
N SER A 75 -23.27 -0.05 24.44
CA SER A 75 -24.64 0.46 24.64
C SER A 75 -24.66 2.00 24.72
N ASP A 76 -23.55 2.61 25.15
CA ASP A 76 -23.33 4.05 25.18
C ASP A 76 -22.19 4.43 24.21
N MET A 77 -22.56 5.09 23.11
CA MET A 77 -21.62 5.50 22.08
C MET A 77 -20.84 6.77 22.45
N GLU A 78 -21.32 7.59 23.39
CA GLU A 78 -20.59 8.77 23.86
C GLU A 78 -19.38 8.32 24.67
N ALA A 79 -19.61 7.41 25.63
CA ALA A 79 -18.54 6.79 26.42
C ALA A 79 -17.50 6.08 25.55
N TYR A 80 -17.94 5.33 24.52
CA TYR A 80 -17.02 4.65 23.60
C TYR A 80 -16.20 5.65 22.76
N ARG A 81 -16.81 6.73 22.29
CA ARG A 81 -16.10 7.79 21.55
C ARG A 81 -15.07 8.49 22.42
N ASP A 82 -15.38 8.74 23.68
CA ASP A 82 -14.44 9.37 24.62
C ASP A 82 -13.26 8.45 24.95
N PHE A 83 -13.51 7.15 25.13
CA PHE A 83 -12.44 6.15 25.21
C PHE A 83 -11.53 6.17 23.97
N LEU A 84 -12.08 6.20 22.76
CA LEU A 84 -11.28 6.24 21.53
C LEU A 84 -10.45 7.52 21.42
N ARG A 85 -10.92 8.65 21.97
CA ARG A 85 -10.12 9.88 22.08
C ARG A 85 -9.02 9.76 23.12
N GLU A 86 -9.32 9.19 24.28
CA GLU A 86 -8.37 8.99 25.38
C GLU A 86 -7.17 8.16 24.95
N ILE A 87 -7.39 7.07 24.22
CA ILE A 87 -6.30 6.22 23.71
C ILE A 87 -5.57 6.81 22.49
N GLY A 88 -6.01 7.99 22.01
CA GLY A 88 -5.45 8.67 20.84
C GLY A 88 -5.78 8.01 19.51
N TYR A 89 -6.85 7.22 19.42
CA TYR A 89 -7.37 6.65 18.17
C TYR A 89 -8.12 7.73 17.38
N LEU A 90 -9.06 8.42 18.04
CA LEU A 90 -9.72 9.60 17.50
C LEU A 90 -8.93 10.85 17.90
N VAL A 91 -8.46 11.60 16.91
CA VAL A 91 -7.76 12.87 17.12
C VAL A 91 -8.67 14.06 16.80
N PRO A 92 -8.41 15.25 17.35
CA PRO A 92 -9.12 16.45 16.95
C PRO A 92 -9.02 16.69 15.44
N GLU A 93 -10.12 17.15 14.85
CA GLU A 93 -10.13 17.56 13.45
C GLU A 93 -9.19 18.76 13.24
N GLY A 94 -8.37 18.71 12.19
CA GLY A 94 -7.51 19.81 11.80
C GLY A 94 -8.30 20.96 11.14
N PRO A 95 -7.69 22.14 10.97
CA PRO A 95 -8.32 23.22 10.22
C PRO A 95 -8.55 22.82 8.76
N ALA A 96 -9.53 23.45 8.11
CA ALA A 96 -9.75 23.28 6.68
C ALA A 96 -8.49 23.68 5.88
N PHE A 97 -8.14 22.86 4.89
CA PHE A 97 -7.03 23.10 3.96
C PHE A 97 -7.37 22.52 2.58
N SER A 98 -6.58 22.87 1.57
CA SER A 98 -6.68 22.29 0.23
C SER A 98 -5.39 21.54 -0.09
N VAL A 99 -5.51 20.40 -0.78
CA VAL A 99 -4.36 19.66 -1.29
C VAL A 99 -3.64 20.48 -2.38
N THR A 100 -2.32 20.35 -2.47
CA THR A 100 -1.46 21.14 -3.36
C THR A 100 -0.76 20.28 -4.42
N THR A 101 -1.27 19.08 -4.67
CA THR A 101 -0.61 18.12 -5.56
C THR A 101 -0.80 18.51 -7.02
N ASP A 102 0.31 18.72 -7.72
CA ASP A 102 0.33 19.07 -9.15
C ASP A 102 0.84 17.91 -10.01
N ASN A 103 0.69 18.03 -11.34
CA ASN A 103 1.14 17.05 -12.35
C ASN A 103 0.52 15.65 -12.17
N VAL A 104 -0.79 15.61 -11.87
CA VAL A 104 -1.55 14.37 -11.73
C VAL A 104 -2.21 14.01 -13.06
N ASP A 105 -2.08 12.75 -13.50
CA ASP A 105 -2.71 12.27 -14.73
C ASP A 105 -4.25 12.45 -14.72
N PRO A 106 -4.88 12.69 -15.88
CA PRO A 106 -6.33 12.90 -15.98
C PRO A 106 -7.17 11.74 -15.42
N GLU A 107 -6.69 10.50 -15.57
CA GLU A 107 -7.32 9.28 -15.08
C GLU A 107 -7.50 9.25 -13.56
N ILE A 108 -6.74 10.07 -12.82
CA ILE A 108 -6.84 10.20 -11.36
C ILE A 108 -7.54 11.52 -10.99
N SER A 109 -7.29 12.60 -11.74
CA SER A 109 -7.68 13.96 -11.32
C SER A 109 -9.07 14.41 -11.82
N VAL A 110 -9.51 13.96 -13.00
CA VAL A 110 -10.73 14.50 -13.65
C VAL A 110 -11.63 13.45 -14.29
N VAL A 111 -11.13 12.26 -14.60
CA VAL A 111 -11.92 11.17 -15.20
C VAL A 111 -12.49 10.28 -14.10
N ALA A 112 -13.82 10.16 -14.04
CA ALA A 112 -14.47 9.15 -13.21
C ALA A 112 -14.52 7.81 -13.95
N GLY A 113 -14.07 6.72 -13.32
CA GLY A 113 -14.11 5.40 -13.94
C GLY A 113 -13.81 4.25 -12.98
N PRO A 114 -13.95 3.00 -13.45
CA PRO A 114 -13.60 1.81 -12.68
C PRO A 114 -12.09 1.73 -12.39
N GLN A 115 -11.73 1.19 -11.24
CA GLN A 115 -10.34 0.85 -10.90
C GLN A 115 -10.21 -0.65 -10.65
N LEU A 116 -9.31 -1.30 -11.39
CA LEU A 116 -9.06 -2.73 -11.28
C LEU A 116 -7.88 -3.02 -10.34
N VAL A 117 -8.01 -4.07 -9.52
CA VAL A 117 -6.93 -4.57 -8.65
C VAL A 117 -6.54 -5.97 -9.11
N VAL A 118 -5.27 -6.17 -9.48
CA VAL A 118 -4.73 -7.46 -9.93
C VAL A 118 -3.38 -7.80 -9.29
N PRO A 119 -3.04 -9.08 -9.12
CA PRO A 119 -1.75 -9.48 -8.57
C PRO A 119 -0.63 -9.33 -9.60
N VAL A 120 0.32 -8.43 -9.34
CA VAL A 120 1.47 -8.17 -10.24
C VAL A 120 2.36 -9.41 -10.47
N MET A 121 2.36 -10.37 -9.54
CA MET A 121 3.10 -11.63 -9.68
C MET A 121 2.55 -12.54 -10.80
N ASN A 122 1.35 -12.26 -11.34
CA ASN A 122 0.81 -12.95 -12.51
C ASN A 122 0.88 -12.03 -13.73
N ALA A 123 1.92 -12.22 -14.56
CA ALA A 123 2.14 -11.40 -15.75
C ALA A 123 0.94 -11.41 -16.72
N ARG A 124 0.22 -12.54 -16.85
CA ARG A 124 -0.99 -12.62 -17.68
C ARG A 124 -2.08 -11.69 -17.15
N TYR A 125 -2.28 -11.67 -15.83
CA TYR A 125 -3.28 -10.78 -15.22
C TYR A 125 -2.87 -9.32 -15.31
N ALA A 126 -1.58 -9.00 -15.14
CA ALA A 126 -1.07 -7.65 -15.32
C ALA A 126 -1.26 -7.14 -16.76
N LEU A 127 -0.95 -7.96 -17.77
CA LEU A 127 -1.16 -7.60 -19.18
C LEU A 127 -2.64 -7.45 -19.53
N ASN A 128 -3.48 -8.38 -19.07
CA ASN A 128 -4.93 -8.28 -19.28
C ASN A 128 -5.50 -7.01 -18.63
N ALA A 129 -5.06 -6.68 -17.41
CA ALA A 129 -5.49 -5.49 -16.70
C ALA A 129 -5.04 -4.20 -17.39
N ALA A 130 -3.80 -4.13 -17.88
CA ALA A 130 -3.31 -2.99 -18.64
C ALA A 130 -4.15 -2.75 -19.91
N ASN A 131 -4.52 -3.83 -20.61
CA ASN A 131 -5.32 -3.75 -21.83
C ASN A 131 -6.81 -3.51 -21.57
N ALA A 132 -7.30 -3.77 -20.34
CA ALA A 132 -8.70 -3.60 -19.96
C ALA A 132 -9.19 -2.15 -19.94
N ARG A 133 -8.31 -1.17 -20.23
CA ARG A 133 -8.72 0.22 -20.50
C ARG A 133 -9.78 0.29 -21.61
N TRP A 134 -9.71 -0.62 -22.58
CA TRP A 134 -10.69 -0.74 -23.65
C TRP A 134 -11.13 -2.20 -23.75
N GLY A 135 -12.43 -2.44 -23.61
CA GLY A 135 -13.03 -3.77 -23.70
C GLY A 135 -14.26 -3.78 -24.61
N SER A 136 -14.54 -4.93 -25.23
CA SER A 136 -15.75 -5.13 -26.02
C SER A 136 -16.97 -5.19 -25.10
N LEU A 137 -17.92 -4.28 -25.28
CA LEU A 137 -19.20 -4.34 -24.56
C LEU A 137 -20.01 -5.58 -24.95
N TYR A 138 -19.88 -6.05 -26.20
CA TYR A 138 -20.58 -7.25 -26.67
C TYR A 138 -20.05 -8.49 -25.93
N ASP A 139 -18.73 -8.61 -25.79
CA ASP A 139 -18.13 -9.74 -25.07
C ASP A 139 -18.50 -9.69 -23.60
N ALA A 140 -18.53 -8.49 -23.00
CA ALA A 140 -18.91 -8.30 -21.61
C ALA A 140 -20.39 -8.65 -21.35
N LEU A 141 -21.30 -8.29 -22.27
CA LEU A 141 -22.73 -8.60 -22.12
C LEU A 141 -23.05 -10.06 -22.46
N TYR A 142 -22.46 -10.59 -23.54
CA TYR A 142 -22.74 -11.94 -24.02
C TYR A 142 -22.00 -13.01 -23.21
N GLY A 143 -20.82 -12.69 -22.68
CA GLY A 143 -19.99 -13.61 -21.91
C GLY A 143 -20.29 -13.61 -20.41
N THR A 144 -21.32 -12.90 -19.96
CA THR A 144 -21.75 -12.85 -18.55
C THR A 144 -23.25 -13.06 -18.43
N ASP A 145 -23.73 -13.19 -17.20
CA ASP A 145 -25.16 -13.31 -16.88
C ASP A 145 -25.92 -11.97 -16.90
N ALA A 146 -25.30 -10.89 -17.39
CA ALA A 146 -25.96 -9.61 -17.60
C ALA A 146 -27.12 -9.70 -18.61
N ILE A 147 -27.03 -10.62 -19.57
CA ILE A 147 -28.15 -11.05 -20.44
C ILE A 147 -28.54 -12.48 -20.03
N PRO A 148 -29.77 -12.73 -19.56
CA PRO A 148 -30.20 -14.08 -19.14
C PRO A 148 -30.20 -15.10 -20.29
N GLU A 149 -29.84 -16.35 -19.98
CA GLU A 149 -29.90 -17.50 -20.91
C GLU A 149 -31.32 -18.12 -21.02
N THR A 150 -32.34 -17.28 -21.16
CA THR A 150 -33.76 -17.68 -21.23
C THR A 150 -34.33 -17.69 -22.64
#